data_AF-A0A8H4UWG7-F1
#
_entry.id   AF-A0A8H4UWG7-F1
#
_cell.length_a   1.000
_cell.length_b   1.000
_cell.length_c   1.000
_cell.angle_alpha   90.00
_cell.angle_beta   90.00
_cell.angle_gamma   90.00
#
_symmetry.space_group_name_H-M   'P 1'
#
loop_
_entity.id
_entity.type
_entity.pdbx_description
1 polymer ?
#
loop_
_entity_poly.entity_id
_entity_poly.type
_entity_poly.pdbx_seq_one_letter_code
_entity_poly.pdbx_strand_id
1 'polypeptide(L)'
;MQHIKNTVEYERVNAVSWGDILRGRTNEKAGTKSLRRLILGMGTQSMQQFSGINVTSYYLPTVLTKSVGLSEDLARLLAACNSVQYLCWSFLGVRQVDRWGRRNLMIFGAAGQCFCYLIITCLLRFSELPGYSHKDNVASASVAFFFLYYVFFGIGMQGVPWLYPTEINSLTMRTKGAAIGAATNWILNFMVVEITPIGIQNLRWRFYIIWIVLNAAMVPTMYLFYPETAGRTLEDMDEYYRTNPPLLVFRDKEAISTKRPDRFRIIEEEGIMKDVYDKAAQEKEEAAAQIEHAK
;
A
#
# COMPACT_ATOMS: atom_id res chain seq x y z
N MET A 1 26.56 15.27 9.71
CA MET A 1 26.48 14.46 10.95
C MET A 1 25.61 15.13 12.02
N GLN A 2 25.67 16.46 12.20
CA GLN A 2 24.84 17.21 13.15
C GLN A 2 23.32 17.10 12.89
N HIS A 3 22.90 17.19 11.62
CA HIS A 3 21.48 17.07 11.24
C HIS A 3 20.87 15.72 11.68
N ILE A 4 21.60 14.61 11.53
CA ILE A 4 21.13 13.27 11.95
C ILE A 4 20.97 13.21 13.47
N LYS A 5 21.92 13.75 14.24
CA LYS A 5 21.81 13.83 15.71
C LYS A 5 20.60 14.66 16.13
N ASN A 6 20.38 15.81 15.50
CA ASN A 6 19.23 16.68 15.76
C ASN A 6 17.90 15.99 15.43
N THR A 7 17.82 15.25 14.32
CA THR A 7 16.62 14.47 13.97
C THR A 7 16.36 13.37 15.00
N VAL A 8 17.40 12.64 15.43
CA VAL A 8 17.27 11.57 16.44
C VAL A 8 16.84 12.13 17.80
N GLU A 9 17.41 13.25 18.25
CA GLU A 9 16.99 13.92 19.47
C GLU A 9 15.54 14.43 19.38
N TYR A 10 15.18 15.04 18.26
CA TYR A 10 13.81 15.48 18.01
C TYR A 10 12.81 14.31 18.06
N GLU A 11 13.13 13.16 17.43
CA GLU A 11 12.30 11.95 17.49
C GLU A 11 12.22 11.39 18.91
N ARG A 12 13.31 11.42 19.67
CA ARG A 12 13.36 10.92 21.06
C ARG A 12 12.53 11.78 22.01
N VAL A 13 12.59 13.10 21.86
CA VAL A 13 11.84 14.08 22.66
C VAL A 13 10.35 14.09 22.31
N ASN A 14 10.00 13.78 21.05
CA ASN A 14 8.63 13.73 20.56
C ASN A 14 8.07 12.31 20.38
N ALA A 15 8.72 11.31 20.98
CA ALA A 15 8.27 9.92 20.89
C ALA A 15 6.92 9.73 21.59
N VAL A 16 5.94 9.20 20.85
CA VAL A 16 4.58 8.95 21.36
C VAL A 16 4.52 7.62 22.10
N SER A 17 3.86 7.54 23.26
CA SER A 17 3.68 6.27 23.97
C SER A 17 2.68 5.33 23.25
N TRP A 18 2.89 4.01 23.37
CA TRP A 18 1.97 2.99 22.86
C TRP A 18 0.56 3.11 23.44
N GLY A 19 0.46 3.44 24.73
CA GLY A 19 -0.84 3.65 25.40
C GLY A 19 -1.61 4.83 24.83
N ASP A 20 -0.92 5.88 24.39
CA ASP A 20 -1.56 7.08 23.83
C ASP A 20 -2.08 6.84 22.42
N ILE A 21 -1.33 6.08 21.61
CA ILE A 21 -1.74 5.65 20.27
C ILE A 21 -3.02 4.81 20.34
N LEU A 22 -3.04 3.80 21.21
CA LEU A 22 -4.17 2.88 21.35
C LEU A 22 -5.41 3.54 21.96
N ARG A 23 -5.23 4.49 22.87
CA ARG A 23 -6.33 5.27 23.46
C ARG A 23 -6.80 6.41 22.55
N GLY A 24 -6.18 6.59 21.38
CA GLY A 24 -6.48 7.68 20.45
C GLY A 24 -6.21 9.07 21.05
N ARG A 25 -5.39 9.16 22.10
CA ARG A 25 -5.05 10.42 22.76
C ARG A 25 -4.04 11.18 21.90
N THR A 26 -4.57 12.09 21.10
CA THR A 26 -3.79 13.07 20.34
C THR A 26 -3.23 14.12 21.27
N ASN A 27 -2.08 13.85 21.89
CA ASN A 27 -1.22 14.96 22.33
C ASN A 27 -0.82 15.77 21.09
N GLU A 28 -0.59 17.08 21.19
CA GLU A 28 -0.11 17.90 20.05
C GLU A 28 1.09 17.26 19.33
N LYS A 29 1.90 16.48 20.05
CA LYS A 29 3.08 15.74 19.58
C LYS A 29 2.79 14.43 18.82
N ALA A 30 1.62 13.81 18.99
CA ALA A 30 1.30 12.50 18.44
C ALA A 30 0.79 12.52 16.98
N GLY A 31 0.65 13.71 16.41
CA GLY A 31 -0.11 13.92 15.18
C GLY A 31 -1.61 13.72 15.40
N THR A 32 -2.43 14.22 14.50
CA THR A 32 -3.88 14.08 14.57
C THR A 32 -4.33 12.73 14.00
N LYS A 33 -5.28 12.08 14.70
CA LYS A 33 -5.88 10.78 14.33
C LYS A 33 -4.89 9.62 14.11
N SER A 34 -3.87 9.49 14.96
CA SER A 34 -2.79 8.48 14.82
C SER A 34 -3.31 7.03 14.70
N LEU A 35 -4.36 6.66 15.44
CA LEU A 35 -4.98 5.33 15.33
C LEU A 35 -5.58 5.07 13.94
N ARG A 36 -6.28 6.05 13.36
CA ARG A 36 -6.83 5.94 12.00
C ARG A 36 -5.73 5.74 10.97
N ARG A 37 -4.66 6.54 11.07
CA ARG A 37 -3.51 6.49 10.15
C ARG A 37 -2.79 5.13 10.25
N LEU A 38 -2.63 4.63 11.48
CA LEU A 38 -2.09 3.29 11.76
C LEU A 38 -2.95 2.19 11.13
N ILE A 39 -4.27 2.22 11.35
CA ILE A 39 -5.21 1.23 10.78
C ILE A 39 -5.19 1.26 9.25
N LEU A 40 -5.14 2.44 8.63
CA LEU A 40 -5.06 2.55 7.16
C LEU A 40 -3.77 1.92 6.62
N GLY A 41 -2.63 2.19 7.26
CA GLY A 41 -1.34 1.59 6.90
C GLY A 41 -1.27 0.08 7.14
N MET A 42 -1.85 -0.42 8.24
CA MET A 42 -2.01 -1.87 8.45
C MET A 42 -2.93 -2.47 7.39
N GLY A 43 -4.01 -1.77 7.05
CA GLY A 43 -4.99 -2.22 6.08
C GLY A 43 -4.40 -2.40 4.69
N THR A 44 -3.50 -1.53 4.21
CA THR A 44 -2.84 -1.75 2.91
C THR A 44 -2.02 -3.04 2.91
N GLN A 45 -1.30 -3.29 4.00
CA GLN A 45 -0.47 -4.49 4.16
C GLN A 45 -1.33 -5.76 4.24
N SER A 46 -2.45 -5.71 4.96
CA SER A 46 -3.43 -6.82 4.98
C SER A 46 -4.05 -7.08 3.62
N MET A 47 -4.46 -6.02 2.93
CA MET A 47 -5.04 -6.09 1.59
C MET A 47 -4.06 -6.65 0.56
N GLN A 48 -2.75 -6.40 0.70
CA GLN A 48 -1.74 -7.04 -0.15
C GLN A 48 -1.75 -8.57 0.02
N GLN A 49 -1.79 -9.08 1.25
CA GLN A 49 -1.80 -10.52 1.50
C GLN A 49 -3.13 -11.16 1.07
N PHE A 50 -4.24 -10.51 1.39
CA PHE A 50 -5.58 -10.95 1.00
C PHE A 50 -5.93 -10.75 -0.48
N SER A 51 -5.07 -10.06 -1.24
CA SER A 51 -5.14 -10.11 -2.70
C SER A 51 -4.90 -11.51 -3.25
N GLY A 52 -4.28 -12.40 -2.47
CA GLY A 52 -3.99 -13.79 -2.84
C GLY A 52 -2.61 -13.98 -3.46
N ILE A 53 -1.69 -13.02 -3.33
CA ILE A 53 -0.36 -13.11 -3.96
C ILE A 53 0.44 -14.32 -3.49
N ASN A 54 0.35 -14.70 -2.21
CA ASN A 54 1.16 -15.82 -1.69
C ASN A 54 0.68 -17.18 -2.19
N VAL A 55 -0.59 -17.30 -2.56
CA VAL A 55 -1.12 -18.52 -3.18
C VAL A 55 -0.33 -18.82 -4.44
N THR A 56 -0.06 -17.80 -5.25
CA THR A 56 0.67 -17.98 -6.49
C THR A 56 2.17 -17.84 -6.28
N SER A 57 2.68 -16.88 -5.50
CA SER A 57 4.13 -16.65 -5.42
C SER A 57 4.91 -17.80 -4.80
N TYR A 58 4.35 -18.49 -3.80
CA TYR A 58 4.99 -19.65 -3.18
C TYR A 58 4.57 -20.96 -3.85
N TYR A 59 3.33 -21.05 -4.34
CA TYR A 59 2.76 -22.31 -4.80
C TYR A 59 2.39 -22.33 -6.28
N LEU A 60 2.88 -21.42 -7.14
CA LEU A 60 2.52 -21.40 -8.57
C LEU A 60 2.72 -22.77 -9.25
N PRO A 61 3.84 -23.48 -9.10
CA PRO A 61 3.96 -24.84 -9.67
C PRO A 61 2.92 -25.81 -9.11
N THR A 62 2.60 -25.72 -7.82
CA THR A 62 1.58 -26.56 -7.18
C THR A 62 0.18 -26.21 -7.67
N VAL A 63 -0.13 -24.93 -7.85
CA VAL A 63 -1.38 -24.43 -8.44
C VAL A 63 -1.55 -24.94 -9.87
N LEU A 64 -0.49 -24.82 -10.69
CA LEU A 64 -0.51 -25.27 -12.08
C LEU A 64 -0.60 -26.80 -12.22
N THR A 65 0.02 -27.56 -11.32
CA THR A 65 -0.08 -29.04 -11.34
C THR A 65 -1.41 -29.53 -10.74
N LYS A 66 -1.79 -29.07 -9.56
CA LYS A 66 -2.93 -29.60 -8.79
C LYS A 66 -4.27 -28.98 -9.17
N SER A 67 -4.31 -27.71 -9.56
CA SER A 67 -5.56 -27.04 -9.98
C SER A 67 -5.75 -27.08 -11.48
N VAL A 68 -4.71 -26.74 -12.26
CA VAL A 68 -4.80 -26.67 -13.72
C VAL A 68 -4.62 -28.03 -14.39
N GLY A 69 -3.79 -28.91 -13.81
CA GLY A 69 -3.54 -30.27 -14.33
C GLY A 69 -2.33 -30.38 -15.26
N LEU A 70 -1.38 -29.43 -15.21
CA LEU A 70 -0.17 -29.46 -16.02
C LEU A 70 0.86 -30.46 -15.48
N SER A 71 1.78 -30.89 -16.35
CA SER A 71 2.97 -31.65 -15.93
C SER A 71 3.87 -30.79 -15.04
N GLU A 72 4.64 -31.45 -14.17
CA GLU A 72 5.51 -30.77 -13.22
C GLU A 72 6.60 -29.92 -13.90
N ASP A 73 7.22 -30.45 -14.96
CA ASP A 73 8.26 -29.74 -15.71
C ASP A 73 7.71 -28.46 -16.36
N LEU A 74 6.53 -28.55 -16.99
CA LEU A 74 5.89 -27.40 -17.63
C LEU A 74 5.45 -26.37 -16.58
N ALA A 75 4.91 -26.81 -15.45
CA ALA A 75 4.49 -25.92 -14.36
C ALA A 75 5.67 -25.14 -13.76
N ARG A 76 6.84 -25.79 -13.58
CA ARG A 76 8.07 -25.13 -13.10
C ARG A 76 8.61 -24.14 -14.13
N LEU A 77 8.63 -24.51 -15.42
CA LEU A 77 9.05 -23.61 -16.50
C LEU A 77 8.15 -22.36 -16.56
N LEU A 78 6.83 -22.54 -16.54
CA LEU A 78 5.87 -21.43 -16.55
C LEU A 78 6.01 -20.54 -15.31
N ALA A 79 6.31 -21.10 -14.14
CA ALA A 79 6.56 -20.30 -12.94
C ALA A 79 7.82 -19.44 -13.07
N ALA A 80 8.88 -19.94 -13.71
CA ALA A 80 10.07 -19.15 -14.01
C ALA A 80 9.76 -18.04 -15.02
N CYS A 81 9.05 -18.34 -16.10
CA CYS A 81 8.61 -17.34 -17.09
C CYS A 81 7.74 -16.25 -16.45
N ASN A 82 6.79 -16.63 -15.60
CA ASN A 82 5.93 -15.70 -14.88
C ASN A 82 6.73 -14.77 -13.98
N SER A 83 7.79 -15.27 -13.32
CA SER A 83 8.66 -14.45 -12.46
C SER A 83 9.43 -13.40 -13.25
N VAL A 84 9.94 -13.75 -14.44
CA VAL A 84 10.60 -12.79 -15.35
C VAL A 84 9.60 -11.75 -15.85
N GLN A 85 8.41 -12.18 -16.29
CA GLN A 85 7.36 -11.26 -16.70
C GLN A 85 6.98 -10.31 -15.56
N TYR A 86 6.78 -10.84 -14.36
CA TYR A 86 6.42 -10.06 -13.18
C TYR A 86 7.45 -8.95 -12.93
N LEU A 87 8.74 -9.27 -12.97
CA LEU A 87 9.82 -8.29 -12.86
C LEU A 87 9.69 -7.15 -13.89
N CYS A 88 9.39 -7.46 -15.15
CA CYS A 88 9.19 -6.45 -16.19
C CYS A 88 8.02 -5.50 -15.88
N TRP A 89 6.89 -6.04 -15.39
CA TRP A 89 5.72 -5.21 -15.05
C TRP A 89 5.90 -4.43 -13.76
N SER A 90 6.72 -4.91 -12.82
CA SER A 90 7.09 -4.16 -11.62
C SER A 90 7.77 -2.82 -11.97
N PHE A 91 8.64 -2.79 -12.98
CA PHE A 91 9.27 -1.54 -13.45
C PHE A 91 8.24 -0.53 -13.99
N LEU A 92 7.20 -1.01 -14.66
CA LEU A 92 6.10 -0.15 -15.09
C LEU A 92 5.30 0.38 -13.89
N GLY A 93 5.11 -0.42 -12.84
CA GLY A 93 4.52 0.02 -11.57
C GLY A 93 5.28 1.20 -10.95
N VAL A 94 6.61 1.12 -10.89
CA VAL A 94 7.48 2.20 -10.38
C VAL A 94 7.26 3.49 -11.16
N ARG A 95 7.20 3.43 -12.50
CA ARG A 95 6.99 4.63 -13.33
C ARG A 95 5.59 5.25 -13.14
N GLN A 96 4.60 4.44 -12.78
CA GLN A 96 3.20 4.86 -12.70
C GLN A 96 2.81 5.37 -11.30
N VAL A 97 3.56 4.99 -10.25
CA VAL A 97 3.23 5.32 -8.85
C VAL A 97 3.04 6.81 -8.58
N ASP A 98 3.85 7.65 -9.21
CA ASP A 98 3.77 9.11 -9.06
C ASP A 98 2.80 9.77 -10.04
N ARG A 99 2.42 9.10 -11.14
CA ARG A 99 1.51 9.65 -12.15
C ARG A 99 0.04 9.36 -11.86
N TRP A 100 -0.27 8.13 -11.47
CA TRP A 100 -1.65 7.70 -11.22
C TRP A 100 -2.07 7.85 -9.76
N GLY A 101 -1.08 7.93 -8.87
CA GLY A 101 -1.28 7.98 -7.44
C GLY A 101 -1.46 6.59 -6.82
N ARG A 102 -1.30 6.53 -5.49
CA ARG A 102 -1.31 5.30 -4.71
C ARG A 102 -2.72 4.73 -4.66
N ARG A 103 -3.74 5.57 -4.46
CA ARG A 103 -5.14 5.15 -4.31
C ARG A 103 -5.65 4.48 -5.57
N ASN A 104 -5.46 5.11 -6.72
CA ASN A 104 -5.98 4.59 -7.98
C ASN A 104 -5.24 3.33 -8.43
N LEU A 105 -3.94 3.24 -8.16
CA LEU A 105 -3.16 2.03 -8.47
C LEU A 105 -3.59 0.83 -7.64
N MET A 106 -3.84 1.00 -6.34
CA MET A 106 -4.37 -0.09 -5.51
C MET A 106 -5.75 -0.54 -5.98
N ILE A 107 -6.65 0.40 -6.31
CA ILE A 107 -7.98 0.08 -6.85
C ILE A 107 -7.88 -0.68 -8.17
N PHE A 108 -7.04 -0.19 -9.09
CA PHE A 108 -6.78 -0.84 -10.38
C PHE A 108 -6.21 -2.25 -10.22
N GLY A 109 -5.23 -2.41 -9.32
CA GLY A 109 -4.64 -3.71 -8.99
C GLY A 109 -5.69 -4.68 -8.44
N ALA A 110 -6.42 -4.28 -7.40
CA ALA A 110 -7.45 -5.11 -6.77
C ALA A 110 -8.57 -5.50 -7.76
N ALA A 111 -9.05 -4.55 -8.58
CA ALA A 111 -10.09 -4.82 -9.58
C ALA A 111 -9.61 -5.79 -10.67
N GLY A 112 -8.39 -5.60 -11.18
CA GLY A 112 -7.79 -6.49 -12.17
C GLY A 112 -7.53 -7.89 -11.61
N GLN A 113 -7.03 -7.99 -10.38
CA GLN A 113 -6.83 -9.26 -9.68
C GLN A 113 -8.16 -9.99 -9.42
N CYS A 114 -9.20 -9.26 -9.01
CA CYS A 114 -10.55 -9.81 -8.87
C CYS A 114 -11.05 -10.40 -10.19
N PHE A 115 -10.88 -9.67 -11.29
CA PHE A 115 -11.27 -10.14 -12.62
C PHE A 115 -10.50 -11.40 -13.02
N CYS A 116 -9.18 -11.43 -12.84
CA CYS A 116 -8.37 -12.60 -13.13
C CYS A 116 -8.83 -13.82 -12.33
N TYR A 117 -9.02 -13.68 -11.00
CA TYR A 117 -9.48 -14.79 -10.17
C TYR A 117 -10.89 -15.26 -10.53
N LEU A 118 -11.78 -14.35 -10.95
CA LEU A 118 -13.10 -14.72 -11.44
C LEU A 118 -12.99 -15.63 -12.66
N ILE A 119 -12.20 -15.24 -13.65
CA ILE A 119 -12.04 -16.03 -14.87
C ILE A 119 -11.31 -17.35 -14.58
N ILE A 120 -10.25 -17.34 -13.77
CA ILE A 120 -9.54 -18.56 -13.33
C ILE A 120 -10.52 -19.52 -12.67
N THR A 121 -11.35 -19.05 -11.74
CA THR A 121 -12.33 -19.88 -11.03
C THR A 121 -13.32 -20.53 -11.99
N CYS A 122 -13.83 -19.76 -12.96
CA CYS A 122 -14.73 -20.28 -14.00
C CYS A 122 -14.03 -21.34 -14.87
N LEU A 123 -12.82 -21.07 -15.34
CA LEU A 123 -12.07 -22.00 -16.20
C LEU A 123 -11.71 -23.30 -15.49
N LEU A 124 -11.28 -23.21 -14.23
CA LEU A 124 -11.01 -24.39 -13.39
C LEU A 124 -12.28 -25.20 -13.14
N ARG A 125 -13.43 -24.53 -12.93
CA ARG A 125 -14.72 -25.22 -12.81
C ARG A 125 -15.06 -26.03 -14.06
N PHE A 126 -14.82 -25.50 -15.26
CA PHE A 126 -15.02 -26.21 -16.51
C PHE A 126 -14.04 -27.37 -16.69
N SER A 127 -12.78 -27.21 -16.28
CA SER A 127 -11.78 -28.29 -16.32
C SER A 127 -12.19 -29.53 -15.50
N GLU A 128 -12.85 -29.29 -14.36
CA GLU A 128 -13.35 -30.35 -13.48
C GLU A 128 -14.66 -31.00 -13.95
N LEU A 129 -15.32 -30.52 -15.01
CA LEU A 129 -16.54 -31.15 -15.52
C LEU A 129 -16.23 -32.52 -16.16
N PRO A 130 -16.99 -33.58 -15.80
CA PRO A 130 -16.89 -34.87 -16.48
C PRO A 130 -17.22 -34.73 -17.98
N GLY A 131 -16.38 -35.28 -18.85
CA GLY A 131 -16.64 -35.30 -20.29
C GLY A 131 -16.43 -33.98 -21.05
N TYR A 132 -15.89 -32.93 -20.42
CA TYR A 132 -15.60 -31.68 -21.13
C TYR A 132 -14.49 -31.89 -22.17
N SER A 133 -14.78 -31.56 -23.44
CA SER A 133 -13.89 -31.83 -24.59
C SER A 133 -12.72 -30.85 -24.72
N HIS A 134 -12.79 -29.67 -24.11
CA HIS A 134 -11.82 -28.58 -24.30
C HIS A 134 -10.95 -28.31 -23.07
N LYS A 135 -10.55 -29.37 -22.35
CA LYS A 135 -9.76 -29.25 -21.11
C LYS A 135 -8.41 -28.53 -21.31
N ASP A 136 -7.70 -28.84 -22.38
CA ASP A 136 -6.39 -28.22 -22.66
C ASP A 136 -6.51 -26.72 -22.97
N ASN A 137 -7.61 -26.32 -23.63
CA ASN A 137 -7.88 -24.92 -23.94
C ASN A 137 -8.18 -24.11 -22.66
N VAL A 138 -9.00 -24.65 -21.75
CA VAL A 138 -9.29 -23.97 -20.47
C VAL A 138 -8.10 -23.97 -19.53
N ALA A 139 -7.25 -25.01 -19.58
CA ALA A 139 -5.99 -25.05 -18.85
C ALA A 139 -5.02 -23.95 -19.31
N SER A 140 -4.79 -23.86 -20.63
CA SER A 140 -3.94 -22.83 -21.22
C SER A 140 -4.47 -21.42 -20.96
N ALA A 141 -5.78 -21.21 -21.06
CA ALA A 141 -6.41 -19.95 -20.70
C ALA A 141 -6.22 -19.61 -19.21
N SER A 142 -6.35 -20.59 -18.31
CA SER A 142 -6.14 -20.39 -16.87
C SER A 142 -4.72 -19.89 -16.57
N VAL A 143 -3.71 -20.47 -17.23
CA VAL A 143 -2.31 -20.01 -17.12
C VAL A 143 -2.18 -18.56 -17.56
N ALA A 144 -2.78 -18.17 -18.69
CA ALA A 144 -2.72 -16.80 -19.18
C ALA A 144 -3.34 -15.80 -18.18
N PHE A 145 -4.44 -16.16 -17.51
CA PHE A 145 -5.03 -15.33 -16.46
C PHE A 145 -4.22 -15.30 -15.17
N PHE A 146 -3.50 -16.37 -14.81
CA PHE A 146 -2.51 -16.32 -13.73
C PHE A 146 -1.38 -15.35 -14.07
N PHE A 147 -0.89 -15.34 -15.31
CA PHE A 147 0.13 -14.39 -15.75
C PHE A 147 -0.40 -12.95 -15.72
N LEU A 148 -1.63 -12.73 -16.18
CA LEU A 148 -2.28 -11.43 -16.15
C LEU A 148 -2.52 -10.93 -14.71
N TYR A 149 -2.83 -11.83 -13.78
CA TYR A 149 -2.95 -11.50 -12.36
C TYR A 149 -1.66 -10.86 -11.80
N TYR A 150 -0.48 -11.39 -12.18
CA TYR A 150 0.81 -10.81 -11.78
C TYR A 150 1.07 -9.43 -12.38
N VAL A 151 0.51 -9.13 -13.57
CA VAL A 151 0.60 -7.80 -14.16
C VAL A 151 -0.10 -6.77 -13.27
N PHE A 152 -1.35 -7.07 -12.88
CA PHE A 152 -2.12 -6.18 -11.99
C PHE A 152 -1.49 -6.06 -10.60
N PHE A 153 -0.97 -7.16 -10.05
CA PHE A 153 -0.27 -7.13 -8.77
C PHE A 153 1.00 -6.27 -8.85
N GLY A 154 1.84 -6.46 -9.86
CA GLY A 154 3.10 -5.73 -10.02
C GLY A 154 2.92 -4.24 -10.25
N ILE A 155 1.91 -3.85 -11.03
CA ILE A 155 1.61 -2.43 -11.29
C ILE A 155 0.98 -1.75 -10.06
N GLY A 156 0.04 -2.42 -9.38
CA GLY A 156 -0.81 -1.78 -8.37
C GLY A 156 -0.47 -2.09 -6.93
N MET A 157 -0.32 -3.37 -6.60
CA MET A 157 -0.37 -3.89 -5.22
C MET A 157 0.98 -4.30 -4.66
N GLN A 158 2.02 -4.35 -5.48
CA GLN A 158 3.37 -4.70 -5.05
C GLN A 158 4.01 -3.57 -4.23
N GLY A 159 4.20 -2.39 -4.84
CA GLY A 159 4.95 -1.30 -4.21
C GLY A 159 4.12 -0.46 -3.24
N VAL A 160 2.89 -0.12 -3.61
CA VAL A 160 2.08 0.86 -2.87
C VAL A 160 1.86 0.50 -1.40
N PRO A 161 1.51 -0.76 -1.03
CA PRO A 161 1.29 -1.11 0.37
C PRO A 161 2.51 -0.92 1.28
N TRP A 162 3.73 -0.96 0.72
CA TRP A 162 4.97 -0.70 1.47
C TRP A 162 5.28 0.78 1.63
N LEU A 163 4.81 1.63 0.70
CA LEU A 163 4.95 3.09 0.77
C LEU A 163 3.87 3.72 1.65
N TYR A 164 2.65 3.20 1.60
CA TYR A 164 1.50 3.84 2.22
C TYR A 164 1.63 4.05 3.74
N PRO A 165 2.13 3.09 4.55
CA PRO A 165 2.32 3.28 5.98
C PRO A 165 3.29 4.42 6.33
N THR A 166 4.30 4.68 5.51
CA THR A 166 5.28 5.75 5.78
C THR A 166 4.79 7.11 5.32
N GLU A 167 3.99 7.15 4.24
CA GLU A 167 3.35 8.35 3.71
C GLU A 167 2.14 8.79 4.55
N ILE A 168 1.35 7.85 5.08
CA ILE A 168 0.13 8.16 5.83
C ILE A 168 0.41 8.59 7.25
N ASN A 169 1.46 8.12 7.92
CA ASN A 169 1.72 8.37 9.35
C ASN A 169 2.54 9.65 9.59
N SER A 170 2.33 10.29 10.74
CA SER A 170 3.08 11.51 11.12
C SER A 170 4.56 11.19 11.30
N LEU A 171 5.41 12.22 11.23
CA LEU A 171 6.85 12.09 11.45
C LEU A 171 7.20 11.28 12.71
N THR A 172 6.55 11.58 13.83
CA THR A 172 6.80 10.93 15.14
C THR A 172 6.29 9.49 15.21
N MET A 173 5.33 9.11 14.36
CA MET A 173 4.70 7.79 14.34
C MET A 173 5.14 6.92 13.17
N ARG A 174 5.87 7.48 12.20
CA ARG A 174 6.21 6.84 10.93
C ARG A 174 6.89 5.50 11.15
N THR A 175 7.94 5.46 11.96
CA THR A 175 8.72 4.24 12.21
C THR A 175 7.87 3.16 12.88
N LYS A 176 7.01 3.55 13.84
CA LYS A 176 6.08 2.61 14.51
C LYS A 176 5.01 2.09 13.55
N GLY A 177 4.44 2.97 12.74
CA GLY A 177 3.43 2.63 11.75
C GLY A 177 3.97 1.70 10.67
N ALA A 178 5.19 1.96 10.18
CA ALA A 178 5.88 1.10 9.23
C ALA A 178 6.19 -0.27 9.84
N ALA A 179 6.68 -0.32 11.08
CA ALA A 179 6.98 -1.58 11.77
C ALA A 179 5.72 -2.44 11.99
N ILE A 180 4.62 -1.85 12.44
CA ILE A 180 3.35 -2.58 12.61
C ILE A 180 2.77 -3.00 11.26
N GLY A 181 2.85 -2.14 10.24
CA GLY A 181 2.46 -2.50 8.87
C GLY A 181 3.24 -3.72 8.36
N ALA A 182 4.56 -3.74 8.55
CA ALA A 182 5.40 -4.88 8.20
C ALA A 182 5.05 -6.13 9.01
N ALA A 183 4.85 -6.02 10.32
CA ALA A 183 4.44 -7.15 11.16
C ALA A 183 3.09 -7.73 10.72
N THR A 184 2.12 -6.86 10.39
CA THR A 184 0.81 -7.26 9.86
C THR A 184 0.95 -8.01 8.54
N ASN A 185 1.83 -7.53 7.65
CA ASN A 185 2.12 -8.19 6.38
C ASN A 185 2.64 -9.61 6.59
N TRP A 186 3.66 -9.80 7.42
CA TRP A 186 4.28 -11.11 7.64
C TRP A 186 3.40 -12.10 8.40
N ILE A 187 2.60 -11.63 9.37
CA ILE A 187 1.63 -12.49 10.07
C ILE A 187 0.57 -13.02 9.11
N LEU A 188 0.02 -12.14 8.27
CA LEU A 188 -0.99 -12.54 7.28
C LEU A 188 -0.38 -13.34 6.13
N ASN A 189 0.88 -13.08 5.78
CA ASN A 189 1.63 -13.90 4.84
C ASN A 189 1.69 -15.35 5.33
N PHE A 190 2.16 -15.56 6.55
CA PHE A 190 2.21 -16.88 7.19
C PHE A 190 0.85 -17.56 7.17
N MET A 191 -0.21 -16.86 7.59
CA MET A 191 -1.57 -17.39 7.56
C MET A 191 -1.98 -17.87 6.17
N VAL A 192 -1.78 -17.05 5.12
CA VAL A 192 -2.17 -17.40 3.75
C VAL A 192 -1.35 -18.60 3.24
N VAL A 193 -0.05 -18.63 3.52
CA VAL A 193 0.84 -19.72 3.10
C VAL A 193 0.39 -21.04 3.74
N GLU A 194 0.10 -21.06 5.03
CA GLU A 194 -0.35 -22.27 5.76
C GLU A 194 -1.70 -22.81 5.25
N ILE A 195 -2.68 -21.94 4.98
CA ILE A 195 -4.01 -22.40 4.53
C ILE A 195 -4.02 -22.83 3.06
N THR A 196 -3.06 -22.40 2.24
CA THR A 196 -3.12 -22.57 0.77
C THR A 196 -3.10 -24.03 0.33
N PRO A 197 -2.15 -24.88 0.78
CA PRO A 197 -2.14 -26.29 0.40
C PRO A 197 -3.44 -27.02 0.77
N ILE A 198 -3.93 -26.77 1.99
CA ILE A 198 -5.18 -27.37 2.52
C ILE A 198 -6.38 -26.90 1.69
N GLY A 199 -6.41 -25.61 1.33
CA GLY A 199 -7.44 -25.02 0.49
C GLY A 199 -7.50 -25.63 -0.91
N ILE A 200 -6.35 -25.76 -1.58
CA ILE A 200 -6.27 -26.37 -2.92
C ILE A 200 -6.75 -27.83 -2.88
N GLN A 201 -6.33 -28.61 -1.89
CA GLN A 201 -6.68 -30.02 -1.79
C GLN A 201 -8.18 -30.26 -1.53
N ASN A 202 -8.78 -29.48 -0.62
CA ASN A 202 -10.15 -29.72 -0.16
C ASN A 202 -11.20 -28.94 -0.95
N LEU A 203 -10.92 -27.69 -1.33
CA LEU A 203 -11.90 -26.81 -1.98
C LEU A 203 -11.75 -26.79 -3.52
N ARG A 204 -10.59 -27.20 -4.04
CA ARG A 204 -10.28 -27.22 -5.49
C ARG A 204 -10.59 -25.86 -6.14
N TRP A 205 -11.33 -25.82 -7.26
CA TRP A 205 -11.74 -24.56 -7.91
C TRP A 205 -12.45 -23.56 -6.97
N ARG A 206 -13.15 -24.03 -5.91
CA ARG A 206 -13.86 -23.14 -4.97
C ARG A 206 -12.91 -22.34 -4.08
N PHE A 207 -11.67 -22.79 -3.92
CA PHE A 207 -10.65 -22.07 -3.15
C PHE A 207 -10.46 -20.64 -3.67
N TYR A 208 -10.51 -20.47 -4.99
CA TYR A 208 -10.28 -19.18 -5.64
C TYR A 208 -11.40 -18.17 -5.42
N ILE A 209 -12.61 -18.61 -5.04
CA ILE A 209 -13.74 -17.72 -4.69
C ILE A 209 -13.39 -16.84 -3.50
N ILE A 210 -12.61 -17.34 -2.54
CA ILE A 210 -12.17 -16.60 -1.36
C ILE A 210 -11.44 -15.32 -1.80
N TRP A 211 -10.50 -15.46 -2.75
CA TRP A 211 -9.71 -14.34 -3.27
C TRP A 211 -10.54 -13.38 -4.12
N ILE A 212 -11.56 -13.88 -4.85
CA ILE A 212 -12.51 -13.02 -5.56
C ILE A 212 -13.23 -12.10 -4.56
N VAL A 213 -13.83 -12.68 -3.51
CA VAL A 213 -14.62 -11.91 -2.54
C VAL A 213 -13.74 -10.90 -1.81
N LEU A 214 -12.53 -11.28 -1.42
CA LEU A 214 -11.57 -10.38 -0.77
C LEU A 214 -11.17 -9.22 -1.70
N ASN A 215 -10.74 -9.49 -2.93
CA ASN A 215 -10.39 -8.43 -3.88
C ASN A 215 -11.60 -7.53 -4.23
N ALA A 216 -12.79 -8.11 -4.37
CA ALA A 216 -14.02 -7.36 -4.61
C ALA A 216 -14.38 -6.43 -3.45
N ALA A 217 -14.15 -6.84 -2.20
CA ALA A 217 -14.35 -6.02 -1.00
C ALA A 217 -13.25 -4.94 -0.82
N MET A 218 -12.05 -5.20 -1.32
CA MET A 218 -10.93 -4.25 -1.26
C MET A 218 -11.18 -3.01 -2.11
N VAL A 219 -11.77 -3.15 -3.30
CA VAL A 219 -12.08 -2.03 -4.21
C VAL A 219 -12.92 -0.92 -3.53
N PRO A 220 -14.12 -1.19 -2.97
CA PRO A 220 -14.90 -0.17 -2.28
C PRO A 220 -14.21 0.31 -1.00
N THR A 221 -13.47 -0.55 -0.30
CA THR A 221 -12.71 -0.14 0.89
C THR A 221 -11.67 0.93 0.57
N MET A 222 -10.88 0.71 -0.48
CA MET A 222 -9.90 1.68 -0.97
C MET A 222 -10.59 2.95 -1.51
N TYR A 223 -11.69 2.79 -2.23
CA TYR A 223 -12.43 3.91 -2.77
C TYR A 223 -12.99 4.82 -1.65
N LEU A 224 -13.55 4.22 -0.60
CA LEU A 224 -14.27 4.95 0.45
C LEU A 224 -13.35 5.54 1.53
N PHE A 225 -12.30 4.83 1.95
CA PHE A 225 -11.57 5.19 3.18
C PHE A 225 -10.16 5.74 2.95
N TYR A 226 -9.54 5.46 1.81
CA TYR A 226 -8.12 5.75 1.58
C TYR A 226 -7.94 7.11 0.91
N PRO A 227 -7.29 8.09 1.57
CA PRO A 227 -6.82 9.31 0.90
C PRO A 227 -5.65 9.00 -0.04
N GLU A 228 -5.49 9.84 -1.05
CA GLU A 228 -4.34 9.89 -1.93
C GLU A 228 -3.15 10.54 -1.23
N THR A 229 -1.98 9.94 -1.40
CA THR A 229 -0.72 10.36 -0.77
C THR A 229 0.31 10.83 -1.80
N ALA A 230 0.07 10.59 -3.09
CA ALA A 230 0.97 11.04 -4.16
C ALA A 230 1.08 12.57 -4.22
N GLY A 231 2.30 13.05 -4.41
CA GLY A 231 2.61 14.48 -4.53
C GLY A 231 2.41 15.27 -3.22
N ARG A 232 2.26 14.60 -2.08
CA ARG A 232 2.12 15.25 -0.76
C ARG A 232 3.42 15.19 0.01
N THR A 233 3.71 16.27 0.73
CA THR A 233 4.71 16.24 1.80
C THR A 233 4.11 15.58 3.04
N LEU A 234 4.95 15.27 4.02
CA LEU A 234 4.51 14.61 5.24
C LEU A 234 3.74 15.60 6.14
N GLU A 235 4.12 16.87 6.04
CA GLU A 235 3.51 18.03 6.66
C GLU A 235 2.11 18.27 6.09
N ASP A 236 1.93 18.13 4.76
CA ASP A 236 0.60 18.22 4.13
C ASP A 236 -0.37 17.18 4.70
N MET A 237 0.12 15.96 4.90
CA MET A 237 -0.70 14.88 5.46
C MET A 237 -1.05 15.16 6.94
N ASP A 238 -0.11 15.68 7.72
CA ASP A 238 -0.37 16.08 9.10
C ASP A 238 -1.41 17.21 9.16
N GLU A 239 -1.29 18.23 8.31
CA GLU A 239 -2.24 19.33 8.22
C GLU A 239 -3.63 18.87 7.75
N TYR A 240 -3.69 17.99 6.76
CA TYR A 240 -4.95 17.36 6.34
C TYR A 240 -5.64 16.63 7.50
N TYR A 241 -4.92 15.89 8.34
CA TYR A 241 -5.54 15.21 9.49
C TYR A 241 -5.91 16.18 10.63
N ARG A 242 -5.28 17.36 10.73
CA ARG A 242 -5.64 18.41 11.71
C ARG A 242 -6.99 19.05 11.44
N THR A 243 -7.41 19.16 10.18
CA THR A 243 -8.75 19.67 9.82
C THR A 243 -9.89 18.71 10.16
N ASN A 244 -9.60 17.61 10.86
CA ASN A 244 -10.57 16.59 11.29
C ASN A 244 -11.36 15.98 10.11
N PRO A 245 -10.68 15.40 9.10
CA PRO A 245 -11.34 14.96 7.87
C PRO A 245 -12.30 13.80 8.13
N PRO A 246 -13.39 13.67 7.36
CA PRO A 246 -14.36 12.59 7.51
C PRO A 246 -13.70 11.22 7.31
N LEU A 247 -14.30 10.17 7.88
CA LEU A 247 -13.84 8.79 7.67
C LEU A 247 -13.96 8.37 6.20
N LEU A 248 -15.06 8.77 5.56
CA LEU A 248 -15.33 8.55 4.16
C LEU A 248 -14.69 9.67 3.33
N VAL A 249 -13.63 9.32 2.61
CA VAL A 249 -12.76 10.26 1.88
C VAL A 249 -13.24 10.49 0.46
N PHE A 250 -14.07 9.61 -0.12
CA PHE A 250 -14.48 9.68 -1.53
C PHE A 250 -15.17 10.98 -1.98
N ARG A 251 -15.73 11.76 -1.03
CA ARG A 251 -16.35 13.06 -1.31
C ARG A 251 -15.39 14.25 -1.19
N ASP A 252 -14.25 14.03 -0.57
CA ASP A 252 -13.23 15.05 -0.36
C ASP A 252 -12.33 15.12 -1.60
N LYS A 253 -12.56 16.15 -2.43
CA LYS A 253 -11.81 16.37 -3.67
C LYS A 253 -10.32 16.62 -3.42
N GLU A 254 -9.97 17.25 -2.30
CA GLU A 254 -8.57 17.47 -1.95
C GLU A 254 -7.94 16.14 -1.58
N ALA A 255 -8.59 15.34 -0.75
CA ALA A 255 -8.03 14.09 -0.26
C ALA A 255 -7.90 12.99 -1.32
N ILE A 256 -8.67 13.05 -2.42
CA ILE A 256 -8.56 12.09 -3.54
C ILE A 256 -7.71 12.61 -4.71
N SER A 257 -7.24 13.86 -4.65
CA SER A 257 -6.45 14.46 -5.72
C SER A 257 -5.02 13.92 -5.74
N THR A 258 -4.61 13.41 -6.90
CA THR A 258 -3.21 13.03 -7.19
C THR A 258 -2.27 14.23 -7.29
N LYS A 259 -2.80 15.40 -7.66
CA LYS A 259 -2.03 16.65 -7.64
C LYS A 259 -2.08 17.26 -6.25
N ARG A 260 -0.95 17.83 -5.81
CA ARG A 260 -0.87 18.62 -4.58
C ARG A 260 -1.82 19.83 -4.67
N PRO A 261 -2.81 19.96 -3.78
CA PRO A 261 -3.72 21.11 -3.75
C PRO A 261 -2.98 22.40 -3.43
N ASP A 262 -3.42 23.51 -4.04
CA ASP A 262 -2.73 24.80 -3.94
C ASP A 262 -2.70 25.35 -2.52
N ARG A 263 -3.68 25.02 -1.67
CA ARG A 263 -3.69 25.42 -0.26
C ARG A 263 -2.40 25.02 0.46
N PHE A 264 -1.88 23.82 0.20
CA PHE A 264 -0.64 23.36 0.85
C PHE A 264 0.58 24.12 0.36
N ARG A 265 0.58 24.54 -0.90
CA ARG A 265 1.65 25.37 -1.48
C ARG A 265 1.66 26.76 -0.85
N ILE A 266 0.48 27.36 -0.70
CA ILE A 266 0.31 28.67 -0.07
C ILE A 266 0.80 28.63 1.39
N ILE A 267 0.39 27.61 2.16
CA ILE A 267 0.83 27.45 3.56
C ILE A 267 2.36 27.31 3.65
N GLU A 268 2.97 26.56 2.74
CA GLU A 268 4.43 26.40 2.68
C GLU A 268 5.13 27.72 2.32
N GLU A 269 4.63 28.45 1.32
CA GLU A 269 5.14 29.76 0.92
C GLU A 269 5.03 30.79 2.05
N GLU A 270 3.89 30.85 2.75
CA GLU A 270 3.70 31.70 3.93
C GLU A 270 4.65 31.33 5.07
N GLY A 271 4.85 30.04 5.32
CA GLY A 271 5.81 29.55 6.32
C GLY A 271 7.25 29.93 5.99
N ILE A 272 7.68 29.74 4.74
CA ILE A 272 9.02 30.13 4.28
C ILE A 272 9.21 31.65 4.42
N MET A 273 8.22 32.45 4.02
CA MET A 273 8.31 33.90 4.15
C MET A 273 8.45 34.33 5.60
N LYS A 274 7.69 33.71 6.51
CA LYS A 274 7.80 33.98 7.94
C LYS A 274 9.20 33.65 8.48
N ASP A 275 9.76 32.49 8.13
CA ASP A 275 11.11 32.11 8.56
C ASP A 275 12.19 33.07 8.03
N VAL A 276 12.02 33.61 6.82
CA VAL A 276 12.90 34.64 6.25
C VAL A 276 12.81 35.94 7.04
N TYR A 277 11.60 36.38 7.39
CA TYR A 277 11.41 37.58 8.23
C TYR A 277 11.99 37.41 9.63
N ASP A 278 11.79 36.24 10.26
CA ASP A 278 12.27 35.95 11.60
C ASP A 278 13.82 35.91 11.64
N LYS A 279 14.46 35.32 10.63
CA LYS A 279 15.93 35.34 10.48
C LYS A 279 16.47 36.75 10.25
N ALA A 280 15.83 37.52 9.38
CA ALA A 280 16.22 38.90 9.13
C ALA A 280 16.06 39.80 10.37
N ALA A 281 15.08 39.50 11.23
CA ALA A 281 14.91 40.17 12.52
C ALA A 281 16.03 39.80 13.50
N GLN A 282 16.37 38.51 13.62
CA GLN A 282 17.48 38.04 14.47
C GLN A 282 18.82 38.64 14.05
N GLU A 283 19.14 38.64 12.74
CA GLU A 283 20.38 39.22 12.23
C GLU A 283 20.48 40.73 12.52
N LYS A 284 19.35 41.46 12.45
CA LYS A 284 19.31 42.88 12.82
C LYS A 284 19.51 43.10 14.31
N GLU A 285 18.93 42.24 15.14
CA GLU A 285 19.08 42.31 16.60
C GLU A 285 20.53 42.00 17.03
N GLU A 286 21.14 40.98 16.42
CA GLU A 286 22.56 40.64 16.63
C GLU A 286 23.49 41.76 16.16
N ALA A 287 23.23 42.35 15.00
CA ALA A 287 24.01 43.49 14.49
C ALA A 287 23.86 44.74 15.39
N ALA A 288 22.67 45.01 15.91
CA ALA A 288 22.43 46.11 16.84
C ALA A 288 23.18 45.89 18.17
N ALA A 289 23.15 44.67 18.72
CA ALA A 289 23.86 44.31 19.94
C ALA A 289 25.39 44.42 19.78
N GLN A 290 25.95 44.07 18.61
CA GLN A 290 27.37 44.24 18.32
C GLN A 290 27.80 45.72 18.25
N ILE A 291 26.93 46.60 17.73
CA ILE A 291 27.19 48.05 17.68
C ILE A 291 27.12 48.67 19.09
N GLU A 292 26.23 48.19 19.95
CA GLU A 292 26.11 48.67 21.34
C GLU A 292 27.28 48.21 22.21
N HIS A 293 27.78 46.99 22.02
CA HIS A 293 29.00 46.50 22.69
C HIS A 293 30.31 47.15 22.21
N ALA A 294 30.30 47.82 21.06
CA ALA A 294 31.46 48.51 20.50
C ALA A 294 31.56 50.00 20.91
N LYS A 295 30.60 50.51 21.69
CA LYS A 295 30.58 51.86 22.28
C LYS A 295 30.97 51.82 23.75
#